data_AF-A0A109LAQ4-F1
#
_entry.id   AF-A0A109LAQ4-F1
#
_cell.length_a   1.000
_cell.length_b   1.000
_cell.length_c   1.000
_cell.angle_alpha   90.00
_cell.angle_beta   90.00
_cell.angle_gamma   90.00
#
_symmetry.space_group_name_H-M   'P 1'
#
loop_
_entity.id
_entity.type
_entity.pdbx_description
1 polymer ?
#
loop_
_entity_poly.entity_id
_entity_poly.type
_entity_poly.pdbx_seq_one_letter_code
_entity_poly.pdbx_strand_id
1 'polypeptide(L)'
;MTDHTELKQLVDRVLTDRRFCGDENHKTLADGVLALIAENERLTKQWGDRPAYRTPEYESKRDAMWRRAHMVATSKGYDHINMAIAAAPSACVDCMGCGGEWQGEGIANSVCETCKGSRGKALEEERDQLRAEIAGLKTGYEAYERVNAELKAESEALRNALRPLLANWDDLKPGESINVDAARAAMGQGEQS
;
A
#
# COMPACT_ATOMS: atom_id res chain seq x y z
N MET A 1 -10.27 11.98 -18.00
CA MET A 1 -11.30 11.58 -17.02
C MET A 1 -11.49 10.08 -17.09
N THR A 2 -11.24 9.37 -16.00
CA THR A 2 -11.64 7.96 -15.87
C THR A 2 -13.15 7.91 -15.70
N ASP A 3 -13.84 7.24 -16.61
CA ASP A 3 -15.27 6.98 -16.48
C ASP A 3 -15.47 5.84 -15.49
N HIS A 4 -16.29 6.06 -14.46
CA HIS A 4 -16.57 5.07 -13.41
C HIS A 4 -17.92 4.37 -13.62
N THR A 5 -18.52 4.50 -14.81
CA THR A 5 -19.86 3.96 -15.12
C THR A 5 -19.95 2.45 -14.89
N GLU A 6 -18.99 1.66 -15.35
CA GLU A 6 -18.97 0.20 -15.16
C GLU A 6 -18.88 -0.19 -13.68
N LEU A 7 -18.08 0.55 -12.91
CA LEU A 7 -17.90 0.30 -11.48
C LEU A 7 -19.16 0.64 -10.68
N LYS A 8 -19.85 1.75 -11.02
CA LYS A 8 -21.14 2.11 -10.43
C LYS A 8 -22.21 1.04 -10.73
N GLN A 9 -22.23 0.48 -11.95
CA GLN A 9 -23.13 -0.62 -12.31
C GLN A 9 -22.81 -1.92 -11.56
N LEU A 10 -21.54 -2.21 -11.27
CA LEU A 10 -21.14 -3.35 -10.44
C LEU A 10 -21.65 -3.20 -9.00
N VAL A 11 -21.41 -2.04 -8.39
CA VAL A 11 -21.90 -1.71 -7.04
C VAL A 11 -23.42 -1.85 -6.98
N ASP A 12 -24.14 -1.30 -7.96
CA ASP A 12 -25.60 -1.39 -8.00
C ASP A 12 -26.09 -2.85 -8.06
N ARG A 13 -25.43 -3.70 -8.87
CA ARG A 13 -25.72 -5.15 -8.89
C ARG A 13 -25.47 -5.83 -7.55
N VAL A 14 -24.38 -5.50 -6.86
CA VAL A 14 -24.07 -6.07 -5.53
C VAL A 14 -25.13 -5.67 -4.50
N LEU A 15 -25.64 -4.43 -4.56
CA LEU A 15 -26.65 -3.93 -3.63
C LEU A 15 -28.06 -4.44 -3.95
N THR A 16 -28.37 -4.72 -5.22
CA THR A 16 -29.74 -5.06 -5.67
C THR A 16 -29.96 -6.56 -5.88
N ASP A 17 -28.92 -7.33 -6.20
CA ASP A 17 -29.04 -8.76 -6.43
C ASP A 17 -29.20 -9.52 -5.10
N ARG A 18 -30.29 -10.28 -5.01
CA ARG A 18 -30.64 -11.07 -3.82
C ARG A 18 -29.59 -12.11 -3.44
N ARG A 19 -28.68 -12.47 -4.35
CA ARG A 19 -27.57 -13.38 -4.06
C ARG A 19 -26.52 -12.77 -3.14
N PHE A 20 -26.37 -11.45 -3.16
CA PHE A 20 -25.37 -10.74 -2.35
C PHE A 20 -25.98 -9.97 -1.17
N CYS A 21 -27.30 -9.77 -1.15
CA CYS A 21 -27.98 -8.95 -0.14
C CYS A 21 -27.93 -9.49 1.31
N GLY A 22 -27.57 -10.77 1.49
CA GLY A 22 -27.46 -11.42 2.80
C GLY A 22 -26.10 -11.27 3.48
N ASP A 23 -25.09 -10.77 2.76
CA ASP A 23 -23.74 -10.61 3.30
C ASP A 23 -23.42 -9.14 3.55
N GLU A 24 -23.32 -8.78 4.82
CA GLU A 24 -22.99 -7.42 5.28
C GLU A 24 -21.60 -6.97 4.82
N ASN A 25 -20.67 -7.90 4.54
CA ASN A 25 -19.36 -7.54 4.00
C ASN A 25 -19.46 -7.02 2.57
N HIS A 26 -20.32 -7.62 1.74
CA HIS A 26 -20.52 -7.17 0.36
C HIS A 26 -21.17 -5.77 0.30
N LYS A 27 -22.11 -5.49 1.21
CA LYS A 27 -22.69 -4.14 1.35
C LYS A 27 -21.65 -3.11 1.79
N THR A 28 -20.89 -3.44 2.85
CA THR A 28 -19.84 -2.56 3.37
C THR A 28 -18.79 -2.24 2.29
N LEU A 29 -18.41 -3.25 1.50
CA LEU A 29 -17.50 -3.06 0.37
C LEU A 29 -18.10 -2.15 -0.71
N ALA A 30 -19.35 -2.39 -1.10
CA ALA A 30 -20.07 -1.58 -2.08
C ALA A 30 -20.17 -0.10 -1.66
N ASP A 31 -20.49 0.16 -0.39
CA ASP A 31 -20.53 1.50 0.19
C ASP A 31 -19.14 2.16 0.20
N GLY A 32 -18.09 1.40 0.55
CA GLY A 32 -16.71 1.85 0.50
C GLY A 32 -16.26 2.25 -0.91
N VAL A 33 -16.65 1.48 -1.93
CA VAL A 33 -16.37 1.79 -3.34
C VAL A 33 -17.07 3.09 -3.76
N LEU A 34 -18.34 3.30 -3.37
CA LEU A 34 -19.05 4.55 -3.66
C LEU A 34 -18.38 5.76 -3.01
N ALA A 35 -17.95 5.63 -1.76
CA ALA A 35 -17.24 6.70 -1.05
C ALA A 35 -15.92 7.06 -1.76
N LEU A 36 -15.15 6.07 -2.22
CA LEU A 36 -13.92 6.30 -2.98
C LEU A 36 -14.17 6.95 -4.34
N ILE A 37 -15.23 6.56 -5.04
CA ILE A 37 -15.62 7.21 -6.30
C ILE A 37 -15.95 8.69 -6.05
N ALA A 38 -16.75 8.99 -5.04
CA ALA A 38 -17.10 10.36 -4.68
C ALA A 38 -15.87 11.18 -4.31
N GLU A 39 -14.92 10.61 -3.57
CA GLU A 39 -13.66 11.27 -3.24
C GLU A 39 -12.78 11.51 -4.47
N ASN A 40 -12.70 10.54 -5.39
CA ASN A 40 -11.99 10.73 -6.66
C ASN A 40 -12.63 11.82 -7.53
N GLU A 41 -13.95 11.89 -7.59
CA GLU A 41 -14.67 12.96 -8.29
C GLU A 41 -14.40 14.32 -7.61
N ARG A 42 -14.39 14.37 -6.28
CA ARG A 42 -14.04 15.56 -5.49
C ARG A 42 -12.60 16.01 -5.77
N LEU A 43 -11.65 15.08 -5.77
CA LEU A 43 -10.25 15.34 -6.07
C LEU A 43 -10.07 15.79 -7.53
N THR A 44 -10.76 15.15 -8.47
CA THR A 44 -10.74 15.55 -9.88
C THR A 44 -11.29 16.97 -10.05
N LYS A 45 -12.30 17.38 -9.27
CA LYS A 45 -12.81 18.76 -9.27
C LYS A 45 -11.89 19.75 -8.56
N GLN A 46 -11.32 19.36 -7.42
CA GLN A 46 -10.41 20.18 -6.62
C GLN A 46 -9.10 20.46 -7.36
N TRP A 47 -8.58 19.44 -8.02
CA TRP A 47 -7.29 19.49 -8.69
C TRP A 47 -7.42 19.70 -10.20
N GLY A 48 -8.62 19.56 -10.78
CA GLY A 48 -8.93 19.78 -12.19
C GLY A 48 -8.10 18.92 -13.14
N ASP A 49 -8.12 19.29 -14.42
CA ASP A 49 -7.01 19.00 -15.36
C ASP A 49 -5.78 19.80 -14.92
N ARG A 50 -5.29 19.58 -13.69
CA ARG A 50 -3.96 20.03 -13.32
C ARG A 50 -3.06 19.46 -14.40
N PRO A 51 -2.41 20.29 -15.24
CA PRO A 51 -1.51 19.77 -16.24
C PRO A 51 -0.52 18.91 -15.48
N ALA A 52 -0.35 17.66 -15.91
CA ALA A 52 0.40 16.63 -15.21
C ALA A 52 1.89 17.02 -15.13
N TYR A 53 2.25 18.11 -14.44
CA TYR A 53 3.59 18.65 -14.18
C TYR A 53 4.55 18.59 -15.39
N ARG A 54 4.00 18.53 -16.61
CA ARG A 54 4.67 18.43 -17.91
C ARG A 54 3.89 19.28 -18.88
N THR A 55 3.79 20.57 -18.59
CA THR A 55 3.61 21.48 -19.72
C THR A 55 4.93 21.49 -20.51
N PRO A 56 4.90 21.61 -21.84
CA PRO A 56 6.12 21.79 -22.64
C PRO A 56 7.00 22.94 -22.11
N GLU A 57 6.38 23.96 -21.52
CA GLU A 57 7.05 25.08 -20.86
C GLU A 57 7.77 24.67 -19.56
N TYR A 58 7.18 23.80 -18.74
CA TYR A 58 7.84 23.26 -17.54
C TYR A 58 9.01 22.37 -17.92
N GLU A 59 8.86 21.50 -18.92
CA GLU A 59 9.95 20.65 -19.41
C GLU A 59 11.07 21.49 -20.03
N SER A 60 10.72 22.51 -20.82
CA SER A 60 11.69 23.47 -21.36
C SER A 60 12.45 24.22 -20.26
N LYS A 61 11.75 24.68 -19.22
CA LYS A 61 12.38 25.34 -18.04
C LYS A 61 13.27 24.39 -17.27
N ARG A 62 12.82 23.14 -17.04
CA ARG A 62 13.61 22.10 -16.36
C ARG A 62 14.87 21.78 -17.16
N ASP A 63 14.77 21.63 -18.48
CA ASP A 63 15.89 21.34 -19.36
C ASP A 63 16.87 22.50 -19.43
N ALA A 64 16.37 23.75 -19.50
CA ALA A 64 17.22 24.94 -19.44
C ALA A 64 17.96 25.04 -18.10
N MET A 65 17.29 24.72 -16.99
CA MET A 65 17.89 24.67 -15.66
C MET A 65 18.96 23.58 -15.58
N TRP A 66 18.67 22.38 -16.10
CA TRP A 66 19.62 21.27 -16.19
C TRP A 66 20.85 21.61 -17.03
N ARG A 67 20.67 22.24 -18.20
CA ARG A 67 21.80 22.68 -19.05
C ARG A 67 22.66 23.72 -18.34
N ARG A 68 22.05 24.68 -17.66
CA ARG A 68 22.77 25.71 -16.89
C ARG A 68 23.56 25.08 -15.73
N ALA A 69 22.93 24.18 -14.97
CA ALA A 69 23.60 23.45 -13.90
C ALA A 69 24.75 22.59 -14.45
N HIS A 70 24.56 21.97 -15.61
CA HIS A 70 25.59 21.18 -16.27
C HIS A 70 26.82 22.01 -16.63
N MET A 71 26.64 23.20 -17.24
CA MET A 71 27.75 24.11 -17.56
C MET A 71 28.52 24.61 -16.31
N VAL A 72 27.80 24.87 -15.22
CA VAL A 72 28.44 25.32 -13.96
C VAL A 72 29.22 24.18 -13.29
N ALA A 73 28.73 22.94 -13.40
CA ALA A 73 29.40 21.81 -12.79
C ALA A 73 30.64 21.35 -13.58
N THR A 74 30.58 21.33 -14.91
CA THR A 74 31.72 20.98 -15.76
C THR A 74 32.85 22.00 -15.63
N SER A 75 32.55 23.29 -15.54
CA SER A 75 33.55 24.34 -15.29
C SER A 75 34.24 24.24 -13.91
N LYS A 76 33.64 23.53 -12.95
CA LYS A 76 34.17 23.33 -11.60
C LYS A 76 34.76 21.93 -11.36
N GLY A 77 34.75 21.06 -12.37
CA GLY A 77 35.34 19.71 -12.28
C GLY A 77 34.57 18.72 -11.39
N TYR A 78 33.25 18.89 -11.23
CA TYR A 78 32.44 17.92 -10.47
C TYR A 78 32.10 16.69 -11.33
N ASP A 79 32.35 15.49 -10.78
CA ASP A 79 31.88 14.23 -11.38
C ASP A 79 30.35 14.16 -11.42
N HIS A 80 29.79 13.41 -12.39
CA HIS A 80 28.35 13.31 -12.67
C HIS A 80 27.46 12.99 -11.46
N ILE A 81 27.98 12.30 -10.44
CA ILE A 81 27.25 11.96 -9.21
C ILE A 81 27.09 13.20 -8.31
N ASN A 82 28.12 14.04 -8.21
CA ASN A 82 28.07 15.30 -7.43
C ASN A 82 27.19 16.35 -8.12
N MET A 83 27.01 16.27 -9.45
CA MET A 83 26.12 17.14 -10.21
C MET A 83 24.64 16.98 -9.82
N ALA A 84 24.18 15.74 -9.62
CA ALA A 84 22.78 15.47 -9.29
C ALA A 84 22.39 16.00 -7.90
N ILE A 85 23.33 15.97 -6.95
CA ILE A 85 23.15 16.47 -5.59
C ILE A 85 23.19 18.02 -5.58
N ALA A 86 24.06 18.65 -6.36
CA ALA A 86 24.16 20.12 -6.42
C ALA A 86 23.06 20.79 -7.25
N ALA A 87 22.44 20.08 -8.19
CA ALA A 87 21.39 20.62 -9.07
C ALA A 87 19.97 20.50 -8.49
N ALA A 88 19.77 19.81 -7.37
CA ALA A 88 18.50 19.79 -6.68
C ALA A 88 18.21 21.21 -6.13
N PRO A 89 17.17 21.91 -6.60
CA PRO A 89 16.80 23.19 -6.03
C PRO A 89 16.40 22.94 -4.56
N SER A 90 17.27 23.32 -3.64
CA SER A 90 16.98 23.46 -2.20
C SER A 90 16.04 24.64 -1.92
N ALA A 91 15.17 24.98 -2.87
CA ALA A 91 14.05 25.88 -2.68
C ALA A 91 13.10 25.22 -1.69
N CYS A 92 13.33 25.51 -0.42
CA CYS A 92 12.43 25.22 0.67
C CYS A 92 11.12 25.97 0.38
N VAL A 93 10.16 25.29 -0.25
CA VAL A 93 8.83 25.85 -0.60
C VAL A 93 8.10 26.36 0.66
N ASP A 94 8.46 25.85 1.83
CA ASP A 94 7.92 26.24 3.14
C ASP A 94 8.49 27.56 3.70
N CYS A 95 9.53 28.14 3.07
CA CYS A 95 10.18 29.36 3.55
C CYS A 95 9.53 30.66 3.04
N MET A 96 8.29 30.60 2.53
CA MET A 96 7.51 31.79 2.18
C MET A 96 6.84 32.47 3.40
N GLY A 97 6.86 31.83 4.59
CA GLY A 97 6.27 32.37 5.83
C GLY A 97 7.26 33.02 6.81
N CYS A 98 8.57 32.85 6.62
CA CYS A 98 9.58 33.50 7.45
C CYS A 98 9.87 34.88 6.88
N GLY A 99 9.26 35.94 7.43
CA GLY A 99 9.43 37.34 7.02
C GLY A 99 10.83 37.93 7.27
N GLY A 100 11.89 37.15 7.12
CA GLY A 100 13.27 37.61 7.17
C GLY A 100 13.67 38.28 5.85
N GLU A 101 14.18 39.50 5.94
CA GLU A 101 14.82 40.20 4.84
C GLU A 101 15.97 39.35 4.28
N TRP A 102 15.85 38.95 3.01
CA TRP A 102 16.94 38.34 2.26
C TRP A 102 18.03 39.40 2.00
N GLN A 103 19.01 39.50 2.90
CA GLN A 103 20.22 40.27 2.64
C GLN A 103 21.17 39.42 1.78
N GLY A 104 21.44 39.93 0.58
CA GLY A 104 22.06 39.19 -0.51
C GLY A 104 23.54 38.85 -0.34
N GLU A 105 23.99 38.07 -1.32
CA GLU A 105 25.37 37.82 -1.72
C GLU A 105 26.21 36.89 -0.82
N GLY A 106 25.67 35.70 -0.57
CA GLY A 106 26.46 34.56 -0.09
C GLY A 106 25.80 33.25 -0.46
N ILE A 107 26.47 32.47 -1.33
CA ILE A 107 26.33 31.03 -1.61
C ILE A 107 24.95 30.40 -1.31
N ALA A 108 24.31 29.83 -2.34
CA ALA A 108 23.02 29.12 -2.34
C ALA A 108 22.89 27.88 -1.41
N ASN A 109 23.63 27.84 -0.30
CA ASN A 109 23.63 26.80 0.72
C ASN A 109 23.22 27.31 2.12
N SER A 110 22.75 28.57 2.24
CA SER A 110 22.14 29.09 3.46
C SER A 110 20.69 28.64 3.58
N VAL A 111 20.47 27.33 3.69
CA VAL A 111 19.22 26.81 4.25
C VAL A 111 19.12 27.40 5.67
N CYS A 112 18.08 28.21 5.91
CA CYS A 112 17.74 28.83 7.19
C CYS A 112 17.99 27.84 8.35
N GLU A 113 18.89 28.18 9.28
CA GLU A 113 19.24 27.32 10.42
C GLU A 113 18.02 26.96 11.28
N THR A 114 17.05 27.87 11.35
CA THR A 114 15.78 27.69 12.06
C THR A 114 14.90 26.62 11.39
N CYS A 115 14.90 26.53 10.06
CA CYS A 115 14.16 25.51 9.31
C CYS A 115 14.85 24.14 9.30
N LYS A 116 16.18 24.09 9.47
CA LYS A 116 16.92 22.82 9.64
C LYS A 116 16.56 22.14 10.96
N GLY A 117 16.41 22.92 12.04
CA GLY A 117 16.14 22.39 13.38
C GLY A 117 14.75 21.76 13.53
N SER A 118 13.71 22.37 12.96
CA SER A 118 12.33 21.87 13.10
C SER A 118 12.05 20.64 12.24
N ARG A 119 12.50 20.63 10.98
CA ARG A 119 12.32 19.47 10.10
C ARG A 119 13.18 18.28 10.51
N GLY A 120 14.41 18.51 11.00
CA GLY A 120 15.27 17.44 11.50
C GLY A 120 14.65 16.69 12.67
N LYS A 121 14.10 17.43 13.65
CA LYS A 121 13.43 16.84 14.82
C LYS A 121 12.18 16.03 14.45
N ALA A 122 11.32 16.58 13.58
CA ALA A 122 10.12 15.85 13.15
C ALA A 122 10.46 14.53 12.43
N LEU A 123 11.50 14.53 11.59
CA LEU A 123 11.96 13.32 10.90
C LEU A 123 12.62 12.31 11.85
N GLU A 124 13.32 12.78 12.89
CA GLU A 124 13.90 11.90 13.91
C GLU A 124 12.81 11.24 14.77
N GLU A 125 11.79 11.99 15.17
CA GLU A 125 10.63 11.48 15.90
C GLU A 125 9.86 10.46 15.07
N GLU A 126 9.60 10.75 13.80
CA GLU A 126 8.94 9.82 12.88
C GLU A 126 9.77 8.54 12.67
N ARG A 127 11.09 8.67 12.48
CA ARG A 127 11.99 7.52 12.37
C ARG A 127 11.93 6.64 13.61
N ASP A 128 11.93 7.25 14.79
CA ASP A 128 11.93 6.51 16.05
C ASP A 128 10.58 5.83 16.30
N GLN A 129 9.48 6.48 15.95
CA GLN A 129 8.14 5.90 15.92
C GLN A 129 8.08 4.68 15.00
N LEU A 130 8.55 4.82 13.75
CA LEU A 130 8.57 3.71 12.79
C LEU A 130 9.46 2.55 13.25
N ARG A 131 10.58 2.83 13.91
CA ARG A 131 11.43 1.78 14.51
C ARG A 131 10.71 1.03 15.62
N ALA A 132 9.95 1.73 16.45
CA ALA A 132 9.13 1.11 17.49
C ALA A 132 8.02 0.23 16.89
N GLU A 133 7.33 0.71 15.84
CA GLU A 133 6.30 -0.06 15.13
C GLU A 133 6.88 -1.32 14.47
N ILE A 134 8.03 -1.21 13.81
CA ILE A 134 8.72 -2.37 13.20
C ILE A 134 9.11 -3.39 14.28
N ALA A 135 9.59 -2.95 15.44
CA ALA A 135 9.90 -3.85 16.55
C ALA A 135 8.63 -4.56 17.05
N GLY A 136 7.52 -3.83 17.22
CA GLY A 136 6.22 -4.40 17.58
C GLY A 136 5.74 -5.44 16.58
N LEU A 137 5.76 -5.12 15.28
CA LEU A 137 5.35 -6.03 14.21
C LEU A 137 6.19 -7.31 14.16
N LYS A 138 7.51 -7.21 14.34
CA LYS A 138 8.39 -8.39 14.39
C LYS A 138 8.01 -9.32 15.54
N THR A 139 7.83 -8.77 16.74
CA THR A 139 7.42 -9.58 17.91
C THR A 139 6.04 -10.21 17.72
N GLY A 140 5.10 -9.49 17.11
CA GLY A 140 3.78 -10.04 16.77
C GLY A 140 3.84 -11.16 15.74
N TYR A 141 4.70 -11.03 14.72
CA TYR A 141 4.89 -12.05 13.70
C TYR A 141 5.55 -13.33 14.28
N GLU A 142 6.55 -13.19 15.14
CA GLU A 142 7.15 -14.33 15.84
C GLU A 142 6.14 -15.09 16.72
N ALA A 143 5.25 -14.37 17.41
CA ALA A 143 4.18 -14.98 18.19
C ALA A 143 3.19 -15.76 17.29
N TYR A 144 2.81 -15.18 16.15
CA TYR A 144 1.96 -15.85 15.16
C TYR A 144 2.61 -17.13 14.60
N GLU A 145 3.90 -17.09 14.29
CA GLU A 145 4.61 -18.27 13.79
C GLU A 145 4.64 -19.42 14.80
N ARG A 146 4.77 -19.11 16.11
CA ARG A 146 4.69 -20.13 17.17
C ARG A 146 3.30 -20.78 17.22
N VAL A 147 2.24 -19.98 17.24
CA VAL A 147 0.86 -20.50 17.24
C VAL A 147 0.58 -21.34 15.99
N ASN A 148 1.05 -20.91 14.83
CA ASN A 148 0.89 -21.67 13.58
C ASN A 148 1.66 -23.00 13.61
N ALA A 149 2.87 -23.03 14.21
CA ALA A 149 3.63 -24.26 14.41
C ALA A 149 2.90 -25.24 15.35
N GLU A 150 2.33 -24.74 16.45
CA GLU A 150 1.54 -25.54 17.40
C GLU A 150 0.28 -26.10 16.74
N LEU A 151 -0.50 -25.27 16.03
CA LEU A 151 -1.71 -25.70 15.33
C LEU A 151 -1.42 -26.75 14.25
N LYS A 152 -0.29 -26.63 13.54
CA LYS A 152 0.15 -27.66 12.59
C LYS A 152 0.49 -28.96 13.29
N ALA A 153 1.18 -28.91 14.44
CA ALA A 153 1.49 -30.08 15.24
C ALA A 153 0.21 -30.76 15.77
N GLU A 154 -0.76 -30.00 16.27
CA GLU A 154 -2.06 -30.51 16.71
C GLU A 154 -2.85 -31.13 15.56
N SER A 155 -2.91 -30.47 14.41
CA SER A 155 -3.58 -30.99 13.22
C SER A 155 -2.98 -32.32 12.75
N GLU A 156 -1.66 -32.44 12.79
CA GLU A 156 -0.97 -33.68 12.46
C GLU A 156 -1.21 -34.77 13.52
N ALA A 157 -1.22 -34.43 14.81
CA ALA A 157 -1.57 -35.37 15.88
C ALA A 157 -3.01 -35.89 15.72
N LEU A 158 -3.97 -35.01 15.42
CA LEU A 158 -5.36 -35.38 15.15
C LEU A 158 -5.48 -36.29 13.92
N ARG A 159 -4.81 -35.95 12.81
CA ARG A 159 -4.78 -36.82 11.62
C ARG A 159 -4.23 -38.20 11.92
N ASN A 160 -3.16 -38.29 12.70
CA ASN A 160 -2.59 -39.58 13.12
C ASN A 160 -3.52 -40.36 14.05
N ALA A 161 -4.23 -39.68 14.97
CA ALA A 161 -5.22 -40.30 15.84
C ALA A 161 -6.47 -40.80 15.09
N LEU A 162 -6.89 -40.09 14.04
CA LEU A 162 -8.01 -40.45 13.17
C LEU A 162 -7.66 -41.56 12.17
N ARG A 163 -6.38 -41.71 11.78
CA ARG A 163 -5.92 -42.72 10.82
C ARG A 163 -6.38 -44.15 11.12
N PRO A 164 -6.25 -44.72 12.33
CA PRO A 164 -6.71 -46.09 12.61
C PRO A 164 -8.24 -46.22 12.55
N LEU A 165 -8.98 -45.16 12.89
CA LEU A 165 -10.43 -45.16 12.74
C LEU A 165 -10.81 -45.22 11.26
N LEU A 166 -10.16 -44.42 10.42
CA LEU A 166 -10.39 -44.42 8.97
C LEU A 166 -9.98 -45.74 8.32
N ALA A 167 -8.88 -46.37 8.74
CA ALA A 167 -8.47 -47.67 8.22
C ALA A 167 -9.55 -48.74 8.43
N ASN A 168 -10.20 -48.76 9.59
CA ASN A 168 -11.31 -49.67 9.88
C ASN A 168 -12.58 -49.33 9.08
N TRP A 169 -12.73 -48.09 8.60
CA TRP A 169 -13.86 -47.67 7.78
C TRP A 169 -13.72 -48.12 6.31
N ASP A 170 -12.49 -48.24 5.80
CA ASP A 170 -12.24 -48.70 4.43
C ASP A 170 -12.54 -50.21 4.24
N ASP A 171 -12.50 -50.99 5.33
CA ASP A 171 -12.84 -52.41 5.33
C ASP A 171 -14.37 -52.67 5.31
N LEU A 172 -15.20 -51.64 5.50
CA LEU A 172 -16.67 -51.78 5.45
C LEU A 172 -17.14 -51.97 4.00
N LYS A 173 -17.94 -53.00 3.76
CA LYS A 173 -18.51 -53.23 2.43
C LYS A 173 -19.59 -52.18 2.12
N PRO A 174 -19.75 -51.78 0.85
CA PRO A 174 -20.88 -50.95 0.44
C PRO A 174 -22.21 -51.55 0.92
N GLY A 175 -23.02 -50.76 1.62
CA GLY A 175 -24.30 -51.20 2.19
C GLY A 175 -24.28 -51.75 3.63
N GLU A 176 -23.11 -51.90 4.27
CA GLU A 176 -23.05 -52.32 5.70
C GLU A 176 -23.30 -51.15 6.68
N SER A 177 -23.20 -49.89 6.23
CA SER A 177 -23.61 -48.74 7.04
C SER A 177 -24.08 -47.55 6.18
N ILE A 178 -25.33 -47.14 6.38
CA ILE A 178 -25.97 -45.95 5.75
C ILE A 178 -25.15 -44.67 5.96
N ASN A 179 -24.41 -44.58 7.07
CA ASN A 179 -23.65 -43.38 7.42
C ASN A 179 -22.32 -43.28 6.65
N VAL A 180 -21.75 -44.39 6.19
CA VAL A 180 -20.49 -44.41 5.41
C VAL A 180 -20.73 -43.90 4.00
N ASP A 181 -21.82 -44.33 3.36
CA ASP A 181 -22.15 -43.92 2.00
C ASP A 181 -22.51 -42.43 1.92
N ALA A 182 -23.23 -41.90 2.93
CA ALA A 182 -23.53 -40.47 3.04
C ALA A 182 -22.27 -39.62 3.29
N ALA A 183 -21.37 -40.07 4.17
CA ALA A 183 -20.11 -39.37 4.44
C ALA A 183 -19.16 -39.40 3.22
N ARG A 184 -19.08 -40.52 2.50
CA ARG A 184 -18.27 -40.66 1.28
C ARG A 184 -18.84 -39.81 0.15
N ALA A 185 -20.18 -39.72 0.01
CA ALA A 185 -20.83 -38.80 -0.93
C ALA A 185 -20.57 -37.32 -0.59
N ALA A 186 -20.53 -36.96 0.70
CA ALA A 186 -20.25 -35.59 1.14
C ALA A 186 -18.77 -35.18 0.94
N MET A 187 -17.82 -36.09 1.16
CA MET A 187 -16.39 -35.82 0.94
C MET A 187 -15.97 -35.90 -0.53
N GLY A 188 -16.69 -36.67 -1.36
CA GLY A 188 -16.37 -36.88 -2.78
C GLY A 188 -16.82 -35.76 -3.73
N GLN A 189 -17.56 -34.74 -3.26
CA GLN A 189 -18.00 -33.61 -4.10
C GLN A 189 -17.02 -32.42 -4.13
N GLY A 190 -15.82 -32.56 -3.55
CA GLY A 190 -14.81 -31.50 -3.49
C GLY A 190 -13.88 -31.39 -4.69
N GLU A 191 -14.05 -32.19 -5.74
CA GLU A 191 -13.21 -32.10 -6.94
C GLU A 191 -13.88 -31.27 -8.05
N GLN A 192 -13.14 -30.23 -8.47
CA GLN A 192 -13.21 -29.48 -9.72
C GLN A 192 -14.18 -28.28 -9.78
N SER A 193 -13.70 -27.12 -9.35
CA SER A 193 -13.96 -25.82 -9.98
C SER A 193 -12.74 -24.92 -9.84
#